data_AF-A0A6P2FRU6-F1
#
_entry.id   AF-A0A6P2FRU6-F1
#
_cell.length_a   1.000
_cell.length_b   1.000
_cell.length_c   1.000
_cell.angle_alpha   90.00
_cell.angle_beta   90.00
_cell.angle_gamma   90.00
#
_symmetry.space_group_name_H-M   'P 1'
#
loop_
_entity.id
_entity.type
_entity.pdbx_description
1 polymer ?
#
loop_
_entity_poly.entity_id
_entity_poly.type
_entity_poly.pdbx_seq_one_letter_code
_entity_poly.pdbx_strand_id
1 'polypeptide(L)'
;MPTPTPFASVKLPAALVDKARDAAQPLRRSVAGQIEYWATLGRALEQTGLSIQDSQALIAREEGARYAVAAEVPPVLSPELGALHGHVLALAQSGALAERAKAAVAENRAKSQSRPRSRRAA
;
A
#
# COMPACT_ATOMS: atom_id res chain seq x y z
N MET A 1 -41.34 6.55 -19.95
CA MET A 1 -40.89 5.20 -20.30
C MET A 1 -39.46 5.04 -19.82
N PRO A 2 -39.16 4.21 -18.81
CA PRO A 2 -37.76 3.94 -18.44
C PRO A 2 -37.11 3.16 -19.58
N THR A 3 -36.08 3.73 -20.18
CA THR A 3 -35.26 3.07 -21.22
C THR A 3 -34.61 1.82 -20.64
N PRO A 4 -34.75 0.65 -21.28
CA PRO A 4 -34.09 -0.58 -20.81
C PRO A 4 -32.58 -0.38 -20.87
N THR A 5 -31.91 -0.53 -19.73
CA THR A 5 -30.45 -0.44 -19.65
C THR A 5 -29.84 -1.59 -20.44
N PRO A 6 -28.93 -1.35 -21.40
CA PRO A 6 -28.29 -2.42 -22.12
C PRO A 6 -27.43 -3.27 -21.17
N PHE A 7 -27.65 -4.59 -21.16
CA PHE A 7 -26.81 -5.52 -20.41
C PHE A 7 -25.41 -5.58 -21.05
N ALA A 8 -24.37 -5.46 -20.23
CA ALA A 8 -22.99 -5.63 -20.65
C ALA A 8 -22.45 -6.98 -20.11
N SER A 9 -21.87 -7.79 -20.99
CA SER A 9 -21.19 -9.03 -20.58
C SER A 9 -19.72 -8.74 -20.28
N VAL A 10 -19.28 -9.04 -19.07
CA VAL A 10 -17.89 -8.86 -18.62
C VAL A 10 -17.25 -10.23 -18.42
N LYS A 11 -16.05 -10.44 -18.98
CA LYS A 11 -15.26 -11.65 -18.71
C LYS A 11 -14.55 -11.52 -17.38
N LEU A 12 -14.84 -12.44 -16.47
CA LEU A 12 -14.24 -12.49 -15.14
C LEU A 12 -13.48 -13.81 -14.95
N PRO A 13 -12.36 -13.82 -14.22
CA PRO A 13 -11.68 -15.07 -13.85
C PRO A 13 -12.60 -15.97 -13.02
N ALA A 14 -12.58 -17.28 -13.28
CA ALA A 14 -13.43 -18.25 -12.59
C ALA A 14 -13.28 -18.20 -11.07
N ALA A 15 -12.04 -18.14 -10.57
CA ALA A 15 -11.75 -18.05 -9.14
C ALA A 15 -12.36 -16.80 -8.46
N LEU A 16 -12.51 -15.68 -9.19
CA LEU A 16 -13.19 -14.50 -8.67
C LEU A 16 -14.70 -14.72 -8.60
N VAL A 17 -15.27 -15.34 -9.64
CA VAL A 17 -16.70 -15.67 -9.70
C VAL A 17 -17.09 -16.62 -8.57
N ASP A 18 -16.27 -17.62 -8.27
CA ASP A 18 -16.51 -18.57 -7.18
C ASP A 18 -16.48 -17.89 -5.81
N LYS A 19 -15.44 -17.07 -5.54
CA LYS A 19 -15.39 -16.25 -4.32
C LYS A 19 -16.60 -15.34 -4.17
N ALA A 20 -17.02 -14.70 -5.26
CA ALA A 20 -18.19 -13.83 -5.25
C ALA A 20 -19.48 -14.61 -5.00
N ARG A 21 -19.60 -15.83 -5.53
CA ARG A 21 -20.74 -16.73 -5.27
C ARG A 21 -20.78 -17.15 -3.81
N ASP A 22 -19.67 -17.56 -3.23
CA ASP A 22 -19.59 -17.97 -1.84
C ASP A 22 -19.95 -16.82 -0.89
N ALA A 23 -19.43 -15.61 -1.14
CA ALA A 23 -19.75 -14.41 -0.37
C ALA A 23 -21.20 -13.92 -0.56
N ALA A 24 -21.85 -14.36 -1.65
CA ALA A 24 -23.23 -14.05 -1.98
C ALA A 24 -24.23 -15.03 -1.35
N GLN A 25 -23.81 -16.27 -1.14
CA GLN A 25 -24.65 -17.37 -0.67
C GLN A 25 -25.44 -17.05 0.62
N PRO A 26 -24.86 -16.44 1.67
CA PRO A 26 -25.58 -16.15 2.92
C PRO A 26 -26.75 -15.18 2.72
N LEU A 27 -26.64 -14.28 1.75
CA LEU A 27 -27.65 -13.29 1.43
C LEU A 27 -28.54 -13.71 0.25
N ARG A 28 -28.38 -14.96 -0.23
CA ARG A 28 -29.12 -15.53 -1.36
C ARG A 28 -29.10 -14.65 -2.62
N ARG A 29 -28.01 -13.90 -2.83
CA ARG A 29 -27.85 -13.02 -3.99
C ARG A 29 -27.12 -13.73 -5.13
N SER A 30 -27.36 -13.29 -6.37
CA SER A 30 -26.54 -13.73 -7.51
C SER A 30 -25.18 -13.03 -7.52
N VAL A 31 -24.25 -13.49 -8.37
CA VAL A 31 -22.96 -12.80 -8.57
C VAL A 31 -23.16 -11.38 -9.13
N ALA A 32 -24.16 -11.18 -10.00
CA ALA A 32 -24.52 -9.83 -10.46
C ALA A 32 -25.03 -8.96 -9.29
N GLY A 33 -25.94 -9.48 -8.47
CA GLY A 33 -26.44 -8.76 -7.29
C GLY A 33 -25.36 -8.51 -6.23
N GLN A 34 -24.35 -9.39 -6.14
CA GLN A 34 -23.17 -9.19 -5.32
C GLN A 34 -22.33 -7.98 -5.78
N ILE A 35 -22.17 -7.82 -7.10
CA ILE A 35 -21.45 -6.69 -7.69
C ILE A 35 -22.25 -5.39 -7.49
N GLU A 36 -23.55 -5.39 -7.74
CA GLU A 36 -24.44 -4.24 -7.54
C GLU A 36 -24.42 -3.76 -6.07
N TYR A 37 -24.45 -4.71 -5.13
CA TYR A 37 -24.38 -4.42 -3.71
C TYR A 37 -23.08 -3.69 -3.35
N TRP A 38 -21.91 -4.22 -3.75
CA TRP A 38 -20.63 -3.59 -3.43
C TRP A 38 -20.45 -2.25 -4.13
N ALA A 39 -20.97 -2.10 -5.36
CA ALA A 39 -20.95 -0.82 -6.06
C ALA A 39 -21.78 0.25 -5.33
N THR A 40 -22.95 -0.14 -4.81
CA THR A 40 -23.80 0.74 -4.00
C THR A 40 -23.14 1.09 -2.67
N LEU A 41 -22.58 0.11 -1.98
CA LEU A 41 -21.91 0.29 -0.70
C LEU A 41 -20.69 1.20 -0.83
N GLY A 42 -19.85 1.01 -1.85
CA GLY A 42 -18.68 1.87 -2.11
C GLY A 42 -19.07 3.33 -2.29
N ARG A 43 -20.10 3.60 -3.11
CA ARG A 43 -20.63 4.98 -3.29
C ARG A 43 -21.16 5.58 -1.99
N ALA A 44 -21.90 4.80 -1.20
CA ALA A 44 -22.39 5.27 0.08
C ALA A 44 -21.24 5.60 1.04
N LEU A 45 -20.19 4.76 1.08
CA LEU A 45 -19.01 5.00 1.90
C LEU A 45 -18.26 6.27 1.48
N GLU A 46 -18.07 6.50 0.18
CA GLU A 46 -17.46 7.73 -0.34
C GLU A 46 -18.26 8.99 0.08
N GLN A 47 -19.59 8.93 0.01
CA GLN A 47 -20.46 10.02 0.46
C GLN A 47 -20.36 10.29 1.97
N THR A 48 -20.06 9.26 2.76
CA THR A 48 -19.84 9.39 4.22
C THR A 48 -18.43 9.84 4.59
N GLY A 49 -17.55 10.08 3.61
CA GLY A 49 -16.23 10.66 3.82
C GLY A 49 -15.09 9.66 3.89
N LEU A 50 -15.31 8.38 3.56
CA LEU A 50 -14.20 7.46 3.31
C LEU A 50 -13.49 7.90 2.03
N SER A 51 -12.25 8.40 2.16
CA SER A 51 -11.53 8.84 0.97
C SER A 51 -11.11 7.65 0.11
N ILE A 52 -11.00 7.88 -1.20
CA ILE A 52 -10.50 6.89 -2.15
C ILE A 52 -9.08 6.45 -1.76
N GLN A 53 -8.26 7.38 -1.23
CA GLN A 53 -6.90 7.10 -0.79
C GLN A 53 -6.88 6.15 0.42
N ASP A 54 -7.78 6.35 1.39
CA ASP A 54 -7.89 5.45 2.55
C ASP A 54 -8.35 4.06 2.13
N SER A 55 -9.29 3.99 1.19
CA SER A 55 -9.75 2.72 0.61
C SER A 55 -8.62 1.99 -0.11
N GLN A 56 -7.82 2.69 -0.91
CA GLN A 56 -6.64 2.13 -1.59
C GLN A 56 -5.59 1.66 -0.60
N ALA A 57 -5.30 2.45 0.45
CA ALA A 57 -4.37 2.08 1.49
C ALA A 57 -4.82 0.82 2.25
N LEU A 58 -6.12 0.68 2.50
CA LEU A 58 -6.69 -0.50 3.15
C LEU A 58 -6.58 -1.75 2.25
N ILE A 59 -6.91 -1.62 0.96
CA ILE A 59 -6.78 -2.71 -0.01
C ILE A 59 -5.32 -3.16 -0.11
N ALA A 60 -4.39 -2.20 -0.25
CA ALA A 60 -2.96 -2.51 -0.35
C ALA A 60 -2.43 -3.22 0.91
N ARG A 61 -2.94 -2.87 2.10
CA ARG A 61 -2.60 -3.57 3.35
C ARG A 61 -3.14 -5.00 3.38
N GLU A 62 -4.39 -5.20 2.97
CA GLU A 62 -5.01 -6.53 2.93
C GLU A 62 -4.32 -7.44 1.90
N GLU A 63 -4.02 -6.92 0.72
CA GLU A 63 -3.26 -7.63 -0.30
C GLU A 63 -1.83 -7.92 0.17
N GLY A 64 -1.16 -6.93 0.77
CA GLY A 64 0.17 -7.09 1.36
C GLY A 64 0.22 -8.10 2.50
N ALA A 65 -0.81 -8.14 3.35
CA ALA A 65 -0.95 -9.14 4.41
C ALA A 65 -1.11 -10.55 3.84
N ARG A 66 -1.86 -10.72 2.74
CA ARG A 66 -1.96 -12.02 2.04
C ARG A 66 -0.62 -12.46 1.47
N TYR A 67 0.20 -11.55 0.95
CA TYR A 67 1.58 -11.85 0.54
C TYR A 67 2.49 -12.15 1.74
N ALA A 68 2.32 -11.48 2.88
CA ALA A 68 3.11 -11.74 4.09
C ALA A 68 2.81 -13.11 4.71
N VAL A 69 1.54 -13.54 4.70
CA VAL A 69 1.14 -14.89 5.15
C VAL A 69 1.66 -15.96 4.18
N ALA A 70 1.75 -15.66 2.87
CA ALA A 70 2.45 -16.53 1.91
C ALA A 70 3.98 -16.51 2.07
N ALA A 71 4.54 -15.50 2.75
CA ALA A 71 5.96 -15.33 3.01
C ALA A 71 6.39 -15.87 4.40
N GLU A 72 5.68 -16.88 4.93
CA GLU A 72 6.11 -17.60 6.14
C GLU A 72 7.39 -18.42 5.90
N VAL A 73 7.77 -18.63 4.62
CA VAL A 73 9.14 -18.96 4.26
C VAL A 73 9.89 -17.63 4.13
N PRO A 74 10.81 -17.27 5.05
CA PRO A 74 11.62 -16.08 4.87
C PRO A 74 12.27 -16.19 3.49
N PRO A 75 12.24 -15.12 2.67
CA PRO A 75 12.97 -15.15 1.42
C PRO A 75 14.39 -15.53 1.77
N VAL A 76 14.88 -16.63 1.18
CA VAL A 76 16.29 -17.00 1.29
C VAL A 76 17.03 -15.83 0.67
N LEU A 77 17.44 -14.86 1.50
CA LEU A 77 18.29 -13.77 1.07
C LEU A 77 19.47 -14.44 0.40
N SER A 78 19.88 -13.94 -0.76
CA SER A 78 21.17 -14.39 -1.30
C SER A 78 22.22 -14.26 -0.19
N PRO A 79 23.19 -15.18 -0.08
CA PRO A 79 24.16 -15.18 1.02
C PRO A 79 24.86 -13.82 1.17
N GLU A 80 25.05 -13.11 0.05
CA GLU A 80 25.56 -11.73 -0.01
C GLU A 80 24.63 -10.73 0.68
N LEU A 81 23.33 -10.79 0.40
CA LEU A 81 22.33 -9.89 1.00
C LEU A 81 22.13 -10.19 2.50
N GLY A 82 22.22 -11.45 2.90
CA GLY A 82 22.22 -11.85 4.30
C GLY A 82 23.43 -11.30 5.06
N ALA A 83 24.63 -11.41 4.48
CA ALA A 83 25.85 -10.84 5.05
C ALA A 83 25.77 -9.32 5.17
N LEU A 84 25.25 -8.63 4.15
CA LEU A 84 25.03 -7.18 4.17
C LEU A 84 24.04 -6.78 5.27
N HIS A 85 22.91 -7.49 5.39
CA HIS A 85 21.91 -7.23 6.43
C HIS A 85 22.50 -7.37 7.84
N GLY A 86 23.26 -8.45 8.10
CA GLY A 86 23.94 -8.65 9.38
C GLY A 86 24.95 -7.54 9.68
N HIS A 87 25.70 -7.09 8.68
CA HIS A 87 26.67 -6.01 8.83
C HIS A 87 25.99 -4.67 9.19
N VAL A 88 24.87 -4.34 8.54
CA VAL A 88 24.08 -3.14 8.86
C VAL A 88 23.53 -3.18 10.29
N LEU A 89 23.02 -4.34 10.74
CA LEU A 89 22.55 -4.51 12.11
C LEU A 89 23.69 -4.34 13.13
N ALA A 90 24.87 -4.90 12.87
CA ALA A 90 26.04 -4.73 13.73
C ALA A 90 26.49 -3.25 13.82
N LEU A 91 26.46 -2.52 12.71
CA LEU A 91 26.73 -1.08 12.67
C LEU A 91 25.70 -0.25 13.44
N ALA A 92 24.43 -0.66 13.41
CA ALA A 92 23.36 -0.02 14.16
C ALA A 92 23.52 -0.27 15.67
N GLN A 93 23.80 -1.51 16.08
CA GLN A 93 24.00 -1.89 17.48
C GLN A 93 25.27 -1.29 18.10
N SER A 94 26.34 -1.15 17.31
CA SER A 94 27.57 -0.49 17.76
C SER A 94 27.46 1.04 17.85
N GLY A 95 26.33 1.63 17.41
CA GLY A 95 26.12 3.08 17.42
C GLY A 95 26.91 3.85 16.35
N ALA A 96 27.77 3.18 15.58
CA ALA A 96 28.58 3.78 14.52
C ALA A 96 27.71 4.44 13.44
N LEU A 97 26.56 3.83 13.11
CA LEU A 97 25.60 4.38 12.15
C LEU A 97 24.98 5.71 12.66
N ALA A 98 24.69 5.79 13.96
CA ALA A 98 24.15 7.00 14.58
C ALA A 98 25.20 8.13 14.62
N GLU A 99 26.45 7.82 14.95
CA GLU A 99 27.55 8.79 14.92
C GLU A 99 27.80 9.32 13.50
N ARG A 100 27.79 8.45 12.50
CA ARG A 100 27.92 8.85 11.08
C ARG A 100 26.78 9.76 10.64
N ALA A 101 25.55 9.47 11.07
CA ALA A 101 24.38 10.30 10.79
C ALA A 101 24.51 11.70 11.43
N LYS A 102 24.93 11.80 12.69
CA LYS A 102 25.19 13.08 13.37
C LYS A 102 26.25 13.91 12.64
N ALA A 103 27.36 13.28 12.23
CA ALA A 103 28.41 13.93 11.48
C ALA A 103 27.91 14.48 10.13
N ALA A 104 27.11 13.71 9.39
CA ALA A 104 26.53 14.14 8.13
C ALA A 104 25.56 15.32 8.30
N VAL A 105 24.76 15.33 9.37
CA VAL A 105 23.86 16.46 9.71
C VAL A 105 24.66 17.71 10.05
N ALA A 106 25.74 17.60 10.83
CA ALA A 106 26.59 18.72 11.16
C ALA A 106 27.28 19.32 9.92
N GLU A 107 27.78 18.47 9.02
CA GLU A 107 28.39 18.87 7.75
C GLU A 107 27.38 19.61 6.84
N ASN A 108 26.16 19.07 6.69
CA ASN A 108 25.12 19.73 5.92
C ASN A 108 24.68 21.07 6.53
N ARG A 109 24.61 21.15 7.87
CA ARG A 109 24.32 22.40 8.57
C ARG A 109 25.41 23.43 8.32
N ALA A 110 26.68 23.07 8.41
CA ALA A 110 27.80 23.98 8.12
C ALA A 110 27.77 24.48 6.67
N LYS A 111 27.54 23.58 5.70
CA LYS A 111 27.38 23.95 4.28
C LYS A 111 26.22 24.92 4.06
N SER A 112 25.09 24.71 4.73
CA SER A 112 23.91 25.59 4.63
C SER A 112 24.15 26.99 5.22
N GLN A 113 24.92 27.10 6.30
CA GLN A 113 25.27 28.38 6.94
C GLN A 113 26.31 29.16 6.14
N SER A 114 27.21 28.47 5.43
CA SER A 114 28.24 29.08 4.58
C SER A 114 27.70 29.70 3.28
N ARG A 115 26.43 29.50 2.94
CA ARG A 115 25.81 30.09 1.75
C ARG A 115 25.34 31.51 2.10
N PRO A 116 26.05 32.59 1.68
CA PRO A 116 25.65 33.94 2.02
C PRO A 116 24.27 34.24 1.43
N ARG A 117 23.35 34.74 2.26
CA ARG A 117 22.11 35.38 1.79
C ARG A 117 22.52 36.58 0.94
N SER A 118 22.51 36.41 -0.38
CA SER A 118 22.59 37.52 -1.32
C SER A 118 21.40 38.45 -1.08
N ARG A 119 21.58 39.47 -0.23
CA ARG A 119 20.71 40.64 -0.14
C ARG A 119 20.75 41.32 -1.51
N ARG A 120 19.64 41.25 -2.26
CA ARG A 120 19.38 42.22 -3.31
C ARG A 120 18.53 43.32 -2.69
N ALA A 121 19.19 44.45 -2.50
CA ALA A 121 18.63 45.71 -2.03
C ALA A 121 17.63 46.27 -3.06
N ALA A 122 16.62 46.98 -2.55
CA ALA A 122 15.81 47.95 -3.26
C ALA A 122 16.02 49.31 -2.57
#